data_AF-A0A7X8LZS0-F1
#
_entry.id   AF-A0A7X8LZS0-F1
#
_cell.length_a   1.000
_cell.length_b   1.000
_cell.length_c   1.000
_cell.angle_alpha   90.00
_cell.angle_beta   90.00
_cell.angle_gamma   90.00
#
_symmetry.space_group_name_H-M   'P 1'
#
loop_
_entity.id
_entity.type
_entity.pdbx_description
1 polymer ?
#
loop_
_entity_poly.entity_id
_entity_poly.type
_entity_poly.pdbx_seq_one_letter_code
_entity_poly.pdbx_strand_id
1 'polypeptide(L)' 'MIPVMPIRPELAQAYVPYQLYNKIFPAQEGLRKGTIFPELVK' A
#
# COMPACT_ATOMS: atom_id res chain seq x y z
N MET A 1 12.61 14.02 17.72
CA MET A 1 11.27 13.70 18.24
C MET A 1 11.14 12.20 18.28
N ILE A 2 10.88 11.60 19.46
CA ILE A 2 10.63 10.15 19.56
C ILE A 2 9.15 9.94 19.17
N PRO A 3 8.82 9.06 18.21
CA PRO A 3 7.42 8.76 17.93
C PRO A 3 6.78 8.09 19.16
N VAL A 4 5.71 8.70 19.69
CA VAL A 4 4.96 8.19 20.86
C VAL A 4 3.69 7.52 20.37
N MET A 5 3.50 6.26 20.73
CA MET A 5 2.24 5.54 20.48
C MET A 5 1.14 6.04 21.43
N PRO A 6 -0.10 6.22 20.96
CA PRO A 6 -1.21 6.66 21.80
C PRO A 6 -1.59 5.60 22.84
N ILE A 7 -2.09 6.04 24.01
CA ILE A 7 -2.53 5.20 25.14
C ILE A 7 -3.61 4.19 24.72
N ARG A 8 -4.45 4.57 23.74
CA ARG A 8 -5.46 3.71 23.12
C ARG A 8 -5.17 3.66 21.62
N PRO A 9 -4.39 2.68 21.13
CA PRO A 9 -4.15 2.52 19.71
C PRO A 9 -5.45 2.15 19.02
N GLU A 10 -5.82 2.91 18.00
CA GLU A 10 -6.89 2.56 17.08
C GLU A 10 -6.30 1.74 15.92
N LEU A 11 -7.13 0.91 15.29
CA LEU A 11 -6.73 0.21 14.08
C LEU A 11 -6.41 1.25 13.01
N ALA A 12 -5.17 1.23 12.52
CA ALA A 12 -4.76 2.06 11.41
C ALA A 12 -5.66 1.75 10.20
N GLN A 13 -6.47 2.74 9.80
CA GLN A 13 -7.25 2.68 8.58
C GLN A 13 -6.33 3.07 7.43
N ALA A 14 -5.76 2.08 6.75
CA ALA A 14 -5.03 2.33 5.53
C ALA A 14 -6.06 2.48 4.39
N TYR A 15 -6.12 3.66 3.77
CA TYR A 15 -6.89 3.88 2.53
C TYR A 15 -6.17 3.20 1.36
N VAL A 16 -6.22 1.86 1.33
CA VAL A 16 -5.64 1.05 0.27
C VAL A 16 -6.78 0.57 -0.62
N PRO A 17 -6.82 0.98 -1.91
CA PRO A 17 -7.75 0.41 -2.87
C PRO A 17 -7.69 -1.12 -2.88
N TYR A 18 -8.83 -1.76 -3.14
CA TYR A 18 -8.88 -3.22 -3.24
C TYR A 18 -7.90 -3.73 -4.28
N GLN A 19 -6.98 -4.58 -3.83
CA GLN A 19 -5.98 -5.22 -4.68
C GLN A 19 -6.55 -6.52 -5.23
N LEU A 20 -7.03 -6.50 -6.47
CA LEU A 20 -7.58 -7.70 -7.09
C LEU A 20 -6.47 -8.37 -7.89
N TYR A 21 -6.19 -9.65 -7.61
CA TYR A 21 -5.19 -10.43 -8.36
C TYR A 21 -5.70 -10.84 -9.75
N ASN A 22 -6.25 -9.89 -10.50
CA ASN A 22 -6.75 -10.08 -11.87
C ASN A 22 -5.73 -9.60 -12.92
N LYS A 23 -4.95 -8.56 -12.60
CA LYS A 23 -3.93 -7.92 -13.44
C LYS A 23 -2.85 -7.36 -12.53
N ILE A 24 -1.61 -7.78 -12.79
CA ILE A 24 -0.43 -7.26 -12.12
C ILE A 24 0.55 -6.71 -13.16
N PHE A 25 1.33 -5.70 -12.78
CA PHE A 25 2.48 -5.29 -13.57
C PHE A 25 3.52 -6.42 -13.63
N PRO A 26 4.27 -6.53 -14.75
CA PRO A 26 5.48 -7.33 -14.77
C PRO A 26 6.48 -6.89 -13.69
N ALA A 27 7.29 -7.81 -13.17
CA ALA A 27 8.15 -7.58 -12.02
C ALA A 27 9.01 -6.30 -12.13
N GLN A 28 9.60 -6.05 -13.30
CA GLN A 28 10.45 -4.89 -13.51
C GLN A 28 9.69 -3.56 -13.50
N GLU A 29 8.46 -3.55 -14.03
CA GLU A 29 7.59 -2.38 -13.96
C GLU A 29 7.07 -2.16 -12.54
N GLY A 30 6.70 -3.24 -11.84
CA GLY A 30 6.24 -3.17 -10.45
C GLY A 30 7.33 -2.64 -9.51
N LEU A 31 8.58 -3.08 -9.68
CA LEU A 31 9.73 -2.55 -8.96
C LEU A 31 9.92 -1.06 -9.20
N ARG A 32 9.81 -0.61 -10.45
CA ARG A 32 9.94 0.82 -10.78
C ARG A 32 8.82 1.67 -10.19
N LYS A 33 7.59 1.14 -10.13
CA LYS A 33 6.40 1.83 -9.61
C LYS A 33 6.25 1.73 -8.08
N GLY A 34 6.98 0.83 -7.43
CA GLY A 34 6.86 0.56 -5.98
C GLY A 34 5.65 -0.30 -5.60
N THR A 35 4.95 -0.86 -6.59
CA THR A 35 3.78 -1.73 -6.42
C THR A 35 3.53 -2.54 -7.69
N ILE A 36 3.11 -3.80 -7.55
CA ILE A 36 2.68 -4.64 -8.67
C ILE A 36 1.21 -4.42 -9.06
N PHE A 37 0.43 -3.75 -8.19
CA PHE A 37 -1.00 -3.58 -8.35
C PHE A 37 -1.31 -2.27 -9.10
N PRO A 38 -1.87 -2.32 -10.32
CA PRO A 38 -2.18 -1.12 -11.12
C PRO A 38 -3.07 -0.11 -10.43
N GLU A 39 -4.06 -0.58 -9.66
CA GLU A 39 -5.00 0.22 -8.87
C GLU A 39 -4.35 1.13 -7.82
N LEU A 40 -3.08 0.89 -7.48
CA LEU A 40 -2.33 1.69 -6.50
C LEU A 40 -1.48 2.80 -7.13
N VAL A 41 -1.48 2.93 -8.46
CA VAL A 41 -0.69 3.91 -9.19
C VAL A 41 -1.61 4.99 -9.76
N LYS A 42 -1.36 6.26 -9.41
CA LYS A 42 -2.11 7.44 -9.90
C LYS A 42 -1.73 7.82 -11.32
#